data_AF-B4GNW4-F1
#
_entry.id   AF-B4GNW4-F1
#
_cell.length_a   1.000
_cell.length_b   1.000
_cell.length_c   1.000
_cell.angle_alpha   90.00
_cell.angle_beta   90.00
_cell.angle_gamma   90.00
#
_symmetry.space_group_name_H-M   'P 1'
#
loop_
_entity.id
_entity.type
_entity.pdbx_description
1 polymer ?
#
loop_
_entity_poly.entity_id
_entity_poly.type
_entity_poly.pdbx_seq_one_letter_code
_entity_poly.pdbx_strand_id
1 'polypeptide(L)'
;MFLCSYSGITESMLAKETRTLRDVQAVLMSMFHAKTVLVGHSLESDLKALKIIHDVVVDTSVLFPHKMGPPKKRALKTLCIENLKRIIQENEAGHDSAEDAEVCIQLIKYYLRNKIS
;
A
#
# COMPACT_ATOMS: atom_id res chain seq x y z
N MET A 1 13.65 -1.87 -16.49
CA MET A 1 14.10 -2.83 -15.46
C MET A 1 12.86 -3.26 -14.69
N PHE A 2 12.40 -4.51 -14.87
CA PHE A 2 11.22 -5.03 -14.18
C PHE A 2 11.60 -5.39 -12.74
N LEU A 3 10.88 -4.85 -11.76
CA LEU A 3 11.07 -5.15 -10.33
C LEU A 3 10.25 -6.40 -9.94
N CYS A 4 10.49 -7.53 -10.61
CA CYS A 4 9.74 -8.78 -10.39
C CYS A 4 9.74 -9.21 -8.91
N SER A 5 10.84 -9.00 -8.20
CA SER A 5 10.99 -9.38 -6.78
C SER A 5 10.12 -8.56 -5.83
N TYR A 6 9.71 -7.34 -6.21
CA TYR A 6 8.84 -6.51 -5.39
C TYR A 6 7.36 -6.68 -5.76
N SER A 7 7.04 -6.86 -7.05
CA SER A 7 5.65 -6.91 -7.50
C SER A 7 5.07 -8.32 -7.68
N GLY A 8 5.90 -9.37 -7.71
CA GLY A 8 5.46 -10.75 -8.04
C GLY A 8 4.98 -10.93 -9.49
N ILE A 9 5.09 -9.89 -10.33
CA ILE A 9 4.66 -9.89 -11.73
C ILE A 9 5.72 -10.55 -12.60
N THR A 10 5.34 -11.54 -13.40
CA THR A 10 6.21 -12.17 -14.40
C THR A 10 6.02 -11.53 -15.78
N GLU A 11 7.03 -11.62 -16.64
CA GLU A 11 6.95 -11.14 -18.03
C GLU A 11 5.82 -11.82 -18.81
N SER A 12 5.54 -13.09 -18.50
CA SER A 12 4.45 -13.84 -19.13
C SER A 12 3.05 -13.35 -18.72
N MET A 13 2.89 -12.76 -17.53
CA MET A 13 1.65 -12.09 -17.13
C MET A 13 1.44 -10.80 -17.90
N LEU A 14 2.52 -10.02 -18.12
CA LEU A 14 2.50 -8.76 -18.87
C LEU A 14 2.29 -8.98 -20.38
N ALA A 15 2.87 -10.01 -20.97
CA ALA A 15 2.78 -10.28 -22.40
C ALA A 15 1.35 -10.55 -22.90
N LYS A 16 0.46 -10.96 -21.99
CA LYS A 16 -0.97 -11.21 -22.29
C LYS A 16 -1.87 -10.05 -21.90
N GLU A 17 -1.32 -9.02 -21.28
CA GLU A 17 -2.11 -7.94 -20.72
C GLU A 17 -2.39 -6.86 -21.77
N THR A 18 -3.67 -6.49 -21.92
CA THR A 18 -4.12 -5.51 -22.91
C THR A 18 -4.76 -4.28 -22.26
N ARG A 19 -5.00 -4.31 -20.94
CA ARG A 19 -5.61 -3.21 -20.20
C ARG A 19 -4.73 -1.97 -20.25
N THR A 20 -5.34 -0.86 -20.62
CA THR A 20 -4.72 0.46 -20.57
C THR A 20 -4.85 1.07 -19.18
N LEU A 21 -4.08 2.13 -18.90
CA LEU A 21 -4.23 2.91 -17.67
C LEU A 21 -5.67 3.42 -17.49
N ARG A 22 -6.36 3.80 -18.57
CA ARG A 22 -7.76 4.27 -18.50
C ARG A 22 -8.71 3.16 -18.07
N ASP A 23 -8.48 1.93 -18.53
CA ASP A 23 -9.31 0.79 -18.14
C ASP A 23 -9.15 0.50 -16.65
N VAL A 24 -7.91 0.54 -16.15
CA VAL A 24 -7.63 0.39 -14.71
C VAL A 24 -8.26 1.52 -13.91
N GLN A 25 -8.13 2.77 -14.35
CA GLN A 25 -8.77 3.93 -13.71
C GLN A 25 -10.30 3.77 -13.67
N ALA A 26 -10.94 3.34 -14.77
CA ALA A 26 -12.38 3.16 -14.82
C ALA A 26 -12.86 2.10 -13.83
N VAL A 27 -12.14 0.97 -13.73
CA VAL A 27 -12.44 -0.07 -12.74
C VAL A 27 -12.29 0.46 -11.32
N LEU A 28 -11.19 1.15 -11.00
CA LEU A 28 -10.95 1.69 -9.66
C LEU A 28 -12.01 2.74 -9.27
N MET A 29 -12.33 3.66 -10.18
CA MET A 29 -13.37 4.68 -9.97
C MET A 29 -14.79 4.10 -9.86
N SER A 30 -15.01 2.86 -10.29
CA SER A 30 -16.27 2.13 -10.06
C SER A 30 -16.34 1.48 -8.67
N MET A 31 -15.20 1.26 -8.02
CA MET A 31 -15.10 0.61 -6.71
C MET A 31 -15.17 1.60 -5.54
N PHE A 32 -14.68 2.83 -5.73
CA PHE A 32 -14.68 3.85 -4.69
C PHE A 32 -15.13 5.21 -5.24
N HIS A 33 -15.70 6.03 -4.36
CA HIS A 33 -16.13 7.39 -4.67
C HIS A 33 -15.37 8.40 -3.78
N ALA A 34 -15.56 9.69 -4.03
CA ALA A 34 -14.80 10.77 -3.39
C ALA A 34 -14.81 10.79 -1.84
N LYS A 35 -15.74 10.09 -1.17
CA LYS A 35 -15.80 10.01 0.30
C LYS A 35 -15.31 8.66 0.86
N THR A 36 -14.99 7.70 0.00
CA THR A 36 -14.44 6.42 0.44
C THR A 36 -13.09 6.65 1.09
N VAL A 37 -12.86 6.12 2.28
CA VAL A 37 -11.54 6.23 2.94
C VAL A 37 -10.61 5.18 2.35
N LEU A 38 -9.57 5.62 1.63
CA LEU A 38 -8.52 4.72 1.16
C LEU A 38 -7.49 4.50 2.26
N VAL A 39 -7.13 3.24 2.48
CA VAL A 39 -6.21 2.81 3.54
C VAL A 39 -5.04 2.06 2.90
N GLY A 40 -3.82 2.39 3.29
CA GLY A 40 -2.64 1.70 2.78
C GLY A 40 -1.32 2.21 3.35
N HIS A 41 -0.23 1.88 2.66
CA HIS A 41 1.12 2.27 3.03
C HIS A 41 1.83 2.94 1.87
N SER A 42 2.16 4.23 2.02
CA SER A 42 2.78 5.05 0.97
C SER A 42 1.95 5.17 -0.31
N LEU A 43 0.62 5.30 -0.17
CA LEU A 43 -0.35 5.37 -1.27
C LEU A 43 -0.12 6.56 -2.21
N GLU A 44 0.58 7.60 -1.75
CA GLU A 44 1.04 8.71 -2.60
C GLU A 44 1.71 8.23 -3.89
N SER A 45 2.60 7.23 -3.78
CA SER A 45 3.33 6.68 -4.93
C SER A 45 2.40 5.96 -5.90
N ASP A 46 1.47 5.17 -5.37
CA ASP A 46 0.50 4.40 -6.15
C ASP A 46 -0.49 5.31 -6.88
N LEU A 47 -1.06 6.29 -6.16
CA LEU A 47 -1.98 7.27 -6.73
C LEU A 47 -1.31 8.13 -7.81
N LYS A 48 -0.04 8.49 -7.61
CA LYS A 48 0.76 9.21 -8.62
C LYS A 48 1.02 8.35 -9.86
N ALA A 49 1.33 7.07 -9.70
CA ALA A 49 1.49 6.13 -10.82
C ALA A 49 0.17 5.94 -11.58
N LEU A 50 -0.95 5.88 -10.86
CA LEU A 50 -2.30 5.76 -11.41
C LEU A 50 -2.86 7.08 -11.97
N LYS A 51 -2.22 8.22 -11.71
CA LYS A 51 -2.72 9.57 -12.02
C LYS A 51 -4.13 9.83 -11.45
N ILE A 52 -4.37 9.37 -10.24
CA ILE A 52 -5.64 9.56 -9.50
C ILE A 52 -5.39 10.53 -8.34
N ILE A 53 -6.32 11.46 -8.13
CA ILE A 53 -6.33 12.34 -6.96
C ILE A 53 -7.49 11.88 -6.07
N HIS A 54 -7.19 11.63 -4.80
CA HIS A 54 -8.19 11.24 -3.80
C HIS A 54 -7.83 11.86 -2.45
N ASP A 55 -8.76 12.64 -1.88
CA ASP A 55 -8.47 13.46 -0.69
C ASP A 55 -8.63 12.70 0.63
N VAL A 56 -9.41 11.61 0.62
CA VAL A 56 -9.76 10.87 1.84
C VAL A 56 -8.88 9.63 1.97
N VAL A 57 -7.64 9.84 2.45
CA VAL A 57 -6.62 8.80 2.57
C VAL A 57 -6.09 8.69 4.00
N VAL A 58 -6.00 7.46 4.52
CA VAL A 58 -5.29 7.12 5.76
C VAL A 58 -4.04 6.33 5.39
N ASP A 59 -2.88 6.99 5.45
CA ASP A 59 -1.60 6.40 5.09
C ASP A 59 -0.77 6.03 6.32
N THR A 60 -0.47 4.74 6.48
CA THR A 60 0.33 4.23 7.61
C THR A 60 1.76 4.77 7.61
N SER A 61 2.35 5.10 6.46
CA SER A 61 3.68 5.71 6.39
C SER A 61 3.72 7.13 6.97
N VAL A 62 2.58 7.83 6.98
CA VAL A 62 2.40 9.14 7.60
C VAL A 62 2.07 9.01 9.09
N LEU A 63 1.22 8.04 9.45
CA LEU A 63 0.89 7.77 10.87
C LEU A 63 2.10 7.34 11.69
N PHE A 64 3.05 6.63 11.08
CA PHE A 64 4.29 6.18 11.70
C PHE A 64 5.51 6.85 11.04
N PRO A 65 5.77 8.14 11.34
CA PRO A 65 6.81 8.90 10.67
C PRO A 65 8.21 8.34 10.97
N HIS A 66 9.12 8.48 10.00
CA HIS A 66 10.53 8.14 10.19
C HIS A 66 11.20 9.19 11.10
N LYS A 67 12.11 8.76 11.99
CA LYS A 67 12.86 9.66 12.89
C LYS A 67 13.70 10.73 12.18
N MET A 68 13.98 10.53 10.90
CA MET A 68 14.78 11.44 10.06
C MET A 68 13.91 12.42 9.26
N GLY A 69 12.59 12.33 9.39
CA GLY A 69 11.63 13.11 8.62
C GLY A 69 11.54 12.71 7.14
N PRO A 70 10.65 13.39 6.38
CA PRO A 70 10.54 13.22 4.93
C PRO A 70 11.87 13.52 4.22
N PRO A 71 12.20 12.86 3.10
CA PRO A 71 11.37 11.92 2.33
C PRO A 71 11.47 10.46 2.80
N LYS A 72 12.21 10.17 3.88
CA LYS A 72 12.39 8.78 4.34
C LYS A 72 11.09 8.27 4.97
N LYS A 73 10.58 7.17 4.44
CA LYS A 73 9.43 6.44 4.97
C LYS A 73 9.92 5.16 5.65
N ARG A 74 9.21 4.71 6.68
CA ARG A 74 9.49 3.42 7.34
C ARG A 74 8.88 2.33 6.49
N ALA A 75 9.59 1.22 6.28
CA ALA A 75 9.03 0.08 5.55
C ALA A 75 7.87 -0.56 6.31
N LEU A 76 6.82 -0.98 5.61
CA LEU A 76 5.66 -1.67 6.19
C LEU A 76 6.11 -2.86 7.05
N LYS A 77 7.01 -3.71 6.55
CA LYS A 77 7.58 -4.85 7.28
C LYS A 77 8.16 -4.47 8.64
N THR A 78 8.90 -3.37 8.71
CA THR A 78 9.45 -2.86 9.98
C THR A 78 8.34 -2.43 10.94
N LEU A 79 7.29 -1.76 10.45
CA LEU A 79 6.15 -1.38 11.28
C LEU A 79 5.41 -2.60 11.83
N CYS A 80 5.23 -3.64 11.02
CA CYS A 80 4.57 -4.89 11.43
C CYS A 80 5.34 -5.61 12.53
N ILE A 81 6.67 -5.72 12.36
CA ILE A 81 7.54 -6.37 13.34
C ILE A 81 7.53 -5.61 14.67
N GLU A 82 7.65 -4.28 14.62
CA GLU A 82 7.76 -3.49 15.85
C GLU A 82 6.44 -3.40 16.62
N ASN A 83 5.33 -3.12 15.93
CA ASN A 83 4.05 -2.80 16.55
C ASN A 83 3.13 -4.03 16.71
N LEU A 84 3.12 -4.93 15.72
CA LEU A 84 2.22 -6.08 15.69
C LEU A 84 2.93 -7.40 16.04
N LYS A 85 4.26 -7.40 16.18
CA LYS A 85 5.09 -8.60 16.38
C LYS A 85 4.87 -9.66 15.28
N ARG A 86 4.52 -9.22 14.07
CA ARG A 86 4.24 -10.07 12.91
C ARG A 86 5.29 -9.84 11.83
N ILE A 87 5.82 -10.92 11.29
CA ILE A 87 6.65 -10.90 10.08
C ILE A 87 5.70 -11.07 8.89
N ILE A 88 5.91 -10.25 7.85
CA ILE A 88 5.14 -10.28 6.60
C ILE A 88 6.12 -10.39 5.43
N GLN A 89 5.61 -10.76 4.25
CA GLN A 89 6.41 -10.80 3.01
C GLN A 89 7.65 -11.70 3.17
N GLU A 90 7.45 -12.93 3.66
CA GLU A 90 8.53 -13.92 3.83
C GLU A 90 8.80 -14.76 2.58
N ASN A 91 7.85 -14.81 1.64
CA ASN A 91 8.02 -15.56 0.40
C ASN A 91 8.88 -14.80 -0.62
N GLU A 92 9.77 -15.54 -1.30
CA GLU A 92 10.58 -15.02 -2.42
C GLU A 92 9.75 -14.76 -3.69
N ALA A 93 8.49 -15.19 -3.71
CA ALA A 93 7.57 -15.05 -4.85
C ALA A 93 7.02 -13.62 -5.05
N GLY A 94 7.45 -12.66 -4.21
CA GLY A 94 6.98 -11.27 -4.25
C GLY A 94 5.93 -10.98 -3.18
N HIS A 95 5.49 -9.72 -3.16
CA HIS A 95 4.57 -9.22 -2.13
C HIS A 95 3.14 -9.65 -2.43
N ASP A 96 2.41 -10.09 -1.39
CA ASP A 96 0.97 -10.29 -1.46
C ASP A 96 0.26 -8.97 -1.09
N SER A 97 -0.35 -8.32 -2.08
CA SER A 97 -1.09 -7.08 -1.87
C SER A 97 -2.27 -7.23 -0.90
N ALA A 98 -2.87 -8.43 -0.79
CA ALA A 98 -3.94 -8.68 0.16
C ALA A 98 -3.42 -8.72 1.60
N GLU A 99 -2.27 -9.37 1.83
CA GLU A 99 -1.59 -9.35 3.14
C GLU A 99 -1.23 -7.91 3.52
N ASP A 100 -0.65 -7.13 2.59
CA ASP A 100 -0.25 -5.76 2.85
C ASP A 100 -1.45 -4.87 3.24
N ALA A 101 -2.59 -5.01 2.55
CA ALA A 101 -3.81 -4.29 2.86
C ALA A 101 -4.38 -4.66 4.23
N GLU A 102 -4.41 -5.96 4.57
CA GLU A 102 -4.89 -6.44 5.85
C GLU A 102 -4.05 -5.85 7.00
N VAL A 103 -2.73 -5.89 6.86
CA VAL A 103 -1.82 -5.46 7.91
C VAL A 103 -1.81 -3.94 8.07
N CYS A 104 -2.05 -3.17 7.01
CA CYS A 104 -2.28 -1.72 7.10
C CYS A 104 -3.48 -1.39 8.02
N ILE A 105 -4.59 -2.13 7.88
CA ILE A 105 -5.77 -1.95 8.74
C ILE A 105 -5.43 -2.31 10.20
N GLN A 106 -4.68 -3.38 10.42
CA GLN A 106 -4.24 -3.79 11.76
C GLN A 106 -3.35 -2.71 12.42
N LEU A 107 -2.42 -2.11 11.67
CA LEU A 107 -1.57 -1.02 12.14
C LEU A 107 -2.38 0.23 12.52
N ILE A 108 -3.41 0.58 11.75
CA ILE A 108 -4.29 1.70 12.08
C ILE A 108 -5.07 1.43 13.36
N LYS A 109 -5.63 0.21 13.51
CA LYS A 109 -6.32 -0.19 14.75
C LYS A 109 -5.39 -0.09 15.96
N TYR A 110 -4.15 -0.55 15.82
CA TYR A 110 -3.12 -0.42 16.85
C TYR A 110 -2.82 1.06 17.16
N TYR A 111 -2.63 1.89 16.14
CA TYR A 111 -2.37 3.32 16.31
C TYR A 111 -3.49 4.01 17.09
N LEU A 112 -4.75 3.78 16.69
CA LEU A 112 -5.91 4.37 17.35
C LEU A 112 -6.03 3.94 18.81
N ARG A 113 -5.80 2.65 19.10
CA ARG A 113 -5.84 2.13 20.48
C ARG A 113 -4.81 2.78 21.41
N ASN A 114 -3.62 3.09 20.89
CA ASN A 114 -2.54 3.69 21.67
C ASN A 114 -2.58 5.23 21.71
N LYS A 115 -3.38 5.88 20.88
CA LYS A 115 -3.54 7.34 20.82
C LYS A 115 -4.74 7.86 21.62
N ILE A 116 -5.74 7.02 21.83
CA ILE A 116 -6.98 7.35 22.54
C ILE A 116 -6.92 6.89 24.02
N SER A 117 -5.88 6.14 24.39
CA SER A 117 -5.58 5.79 25.78
C SER A 117 -4.56 6.75 26.39
#